data_AF-A0AAU5D1P9-F1
#
_entry.id   AF-A0AAU5D1P9-F1
#
_cell.length_a   1.000
_cell.length_b   1.000
_cell.length_c   1.000
_cell.angle_alpha   90.00
_cell.angle_beta   90.00
_cell.angle_gamma   90.00
#
_symmetry.space_group_name_H-M   'P 1'
#
loop_
_entity.id
_entity.type
_entity.pdbx_description
1 polymer ?
#
loop_
_entity_poly.entity_id
_entity_poly.type
_entity_poly.pdbx_seq_one_letter_code
_entity_poly.pdbx_strand_id
1 'polypeptide(L)'
;MPSRVAAAVHRASSRAVAQESAGWLLATVTAVHADGTLDISTSTGPVAHVRRLSHCAADVGDTVKVDRAPGGSWLVVGVVSTGPRGSVSLARAATWNLSASTYTGIEWDTVLDGVAGMAPSGGSPARIPLDAGSWRVSFQQTWPSGATAARVKLVTPTREYHGAYMASSTGGQGVSGTVPIFLSSAGWVEVQLFSTAAISLPVDYSVVLVERVNG
;
A
#
# COMPACT_ATOMS: atom_id res chain seq x y z
N MET A 1 -2.39 13.57 42.33
CA MET A 1 -2.32 13.26 40.89
C MET A 1 -1.29 12.15 40.70
N PRO A 2 -1.61 11.03 40.04
CA PRO A 2 -0.61 10.00 39.78
C PRO A 2 0.54 10.61 38.97
N SER A 3 1.77 10.23 39.32
CA SER A 3 2.96 10.70 38.60
C SER A 3 2.86 10.32 37.11
N ARG A 4 3.50 11.10 36.23
CA ARG A 4 3.54 10.79 34.78
C ARG A 4 4.00 9.37 34.50
N VAL A 5 4.87 8.82 35.35
CA VAL A 5 5.34 7.43 35.31
C VAL A 5 4.21 6.45 35.65
N ALA A 6 3.45 6.67 36.73
CA ALA A 6 2.33 5.79 37.09
C ALA A 6 1.24 5.77 35.99
N ALA A 7 0.95 6.90 35.36
CA ALA A 7 0.02 6.96 34.23
C ALA A 7 0.57 6.25 32.97
N ALA A 8 1.88 6.33 32.71
CA ALA A 8 2.51 5.61 31.61
C ALA A 8 2.50 4.09 31.84
N VAL A 9 2.83 3.65 33.05
CA VAL A 9 2.78 2.23 33.45
C VAL A 9 1.37 1.69 33.34
N HIS A 10 0.36 2.38 33.88
CA HIS A 10 -1.02 1.91 33.81
C HIS A 10 -1.54 1.77 32.36
N ARG A 11 -1.17 2.70 31.47
CA ARG A 11 -1.50 2.60 30.04
C ARG A 11 -0.78 1.44 29.35
N ALA A 12 0.49 1.23 29.68
CA ALA A 12 1.25 0.10 29.14
C ALA A 12 0.67 -1.24 29.60
N SER A 13 0.33 -1.37 30.89
CA SER A 13 -0.29 -2.57 31.45
C SER A 13 -1.67 -2.84 30.84
N SER A 14 -2.50 -1.80 30.68
CA SER A 14 -3.84 -1.96 30.09
C SER A 14 -3.76 -2.37 28.62
N ARG A 15 -2.78 -1.85 27.88
CA ARG A 15 -2.53 -2.26 26.48
C ARG A 15 -2.03 -3.69 26.40
N ALA A 16 -1.11 -4.10 27.27
CA ALA A 16 -0.63 -5.46 27.32
C ALA A 16 -1.76 -6.45 27.61
N VAL A 17 -2.65 -6.16 28.58
CA VAL A 17 -3.83 -6.99 28.86
C VAL A 17 -4.83 -7.04 27.69
N ALA A 18 -4.99 -5.93 26.97
CA ALA A 18 -5.80 -5.88 25.76
C ALA A 18 -5.15 -6.56 24.54
N GLN A 19 -3.88 -6.93 24.63
CA GLN A 19 -3.14 -7.62 23.57
C GLN A 19 -2.82 -9.08 23.94
N GLU A 20 -2.91 -9.44 25.23
CA GLU A 20 -2.50 -10.73 25.78
C GLU A 20 -3.30 -11.08 27.05
N SER A 21 -3.82 -12.32 27.10
CA SER A 21 -4.52 -12.91 28.26
C SER A 21 -4.17 -14.40 28.35
N ALA A 22 -4.58 -15.08 29.43
CA ALA A 22 -4.21 -16.46 29.79
C ALA A 22 -4.59 -17.56 28.76
N GLY A 23 -5.13 -17.20 27.60
CA GLY A 23 -5.38 -18.13 26.50
C GLY A 23 -5.39 -17.50 25.11
N TRP A 24 -5.12 -16.19 24.97
CA TRP A 24 -5.11 -15.54 23.66
C TRP A 24 -4.15 -14.34 23.62
N LEU A 25 -3.72 -14.01 22.41
CA LEU A 25 -2.98 -12.78 22.13
C LEU A 25 -3.24 -12.29 20.70
N LEU A 26 -2.86 -11.04 20.44
CA LEU A 26 -2.76 -10.51 19.08
C LEU A 26 -1.41 -10.87 18.47
N ALA A 27 -1.42 -11.23 17.19
CA ALA A 27 -0.22 -11.52 16.42
C ALA A 27 -0.31 -10.89 15.03
N THR A 28 0.82 -10.59 14.42
CA THR A 28 0.89 -10.14 13.02
C THR A 28 1.25 -11.32 12.13
N VAL A 29 0.52 -11.56 11.05
CA VAL A 29 0.88 -12.58 10.06
C VAL A 29 2.12 -12.13 9.28
N THR A 30 3.13 -12.99 9.21
CA THR A 30 4.39 -12.72 8.51
C THR A 30 4.56 -13.56 7.24
N ALA A 31 3.88 -14.70 7.13
CA ALA A 31 3.83 -15.51 5.90
C ALA A 31 2.52 -16.30 5.81
N VAL A 32 2.09 -16.60 4.58
CA VAL A 32 0.98 -17.51 4.28
C VAL A 32 1.54 -18.65 3.42
N HIS A 33 1.40 -19.88 3.89
CA HIS A 33 1.92 -21.07 3.21
C HIS A 33 0.86 -21.67 2.27
N ALA A 34 1.31 -22.41 1.26
CA ALA A 34 0.43 -23.06 0.28
C ALA A 34 -0.49 -24.13 0.91
N ASP A 35 -0.10 -24.69 2.05
CA ASP A 35 -0.90 -25.63 2.84
C ASP A 35 -1.96 -24.93 3.73
N GLY A 36 -2.02 -23.59 3.69
CA GLY A 36 -2.96 -22.77 4.45
C GLY A 36 -2.53 -22.48 5.89
N THR A 37 -1.33 -22.87 6.30
CA THR A 37 -0.74 -22.46 7.59
C THR A 37 -0.12 -21.07 7.51
N LEU A 38 0.07 -20.43 8.66
CA LEU A 38 0.56 -19.06 8.78
C LEU A 38 1.82 -19.00 9.65
N ASP A 39 2.79 -18.18 9.26
CA ASP A 39 3.79 -17.71 10.21
C ASP A 39 3.28 -16.43 10.86
N ILE A 40 3.46 -16.30 12.16
CA ILE A 40 3.00 -15.15 12.94
C ILE A 40 4.12 -14.60 13.83
N SER A 41 4.10 -13.29 14.04
CA SER A 41 4.92 -12.59 15.03
C SER A 41 4.05 -12.20 16.22
N THR A 42 4.49 -12.56 17.42
CA THR A 42 3.76 -12.32 18.68
C THR A 42 4.58 -11.47 19.65
N SER A 43 3.96 -10.98 20.73
CA SER A 43 4.70 -10.36 21.86
C SER A 43 5.74 -11.31 22.48
N THR A 44 5.55 -12.62 22.33
CA THR A 44 6.43 -13.67 22.89
C THR A 44 7.48 -14.18 21.90
N GLY A 45 7.46 -13.71 20.65
CA GLY A 45 8.35 -14.14 19.57
C GLY A 45 7.62 -14.73 18.36
N PRO A 46 8.36 -15.12 17.31
CA PRO A 46 7.80 -15.70 16.10
C PRO A 46 7.30 -17.14 16.33
N VAL A 47 6.22 -17.51 15.63
CA VAL A 47 5.66 -18.87 15.61
C VAL A 47 5.38 -19.26 14.17
N ALA A 48 5.95 -20.38 13.72
CA ALA A 48 5.83 -20.85 12.35
C ALA A 48 4.69 -21.88 12.18
N HIS A 49 4.16 -21.99 10.96
CA HIS A 49 3.19 -23.01 10.56
C HIS A 49 1.98 -23.16 11.49
N VAL A 50 1.44 -22.02 11.96
CA VAL A 50 0.24 -21.98 12.79
C VAL A 50 -0.99 -22.29 11.95
N ARG A 51 -1.82 -23.22 12.43
CA ARG A 51 -3.09 -23.54 11.79
C ARG A 51 -4.10 -22.42 12.01
N ARG A 52 -5.02 -22.27 11.06
CA ARG A 52 -6.11 -21.29 11.13
C ARG A 52 -7.46 -21.97 11.00
N LEU A 53 -8.49 -21.37 11.59
CA LEU A 53 -9.87 -21.77 11.30
C LEU A 53 -10.18 -21.53 9.82
N SER A 54 -11.01 -22.39 9.24
CA SER A 54 -11.30 -22.40 7.80
C SER A 54 -11.86 -21.09 7.24
N HIS A 55 -12.54 -20.30 8.07
CA HIS A 55 -13.09 -19.00 7.69
C HIS A 55 -12.11 -17.83 7.89
N CYS A 56 -10.90 -18.09 8.41
CA CYS A 56 -9.89 -17.06 8.62
C CYS A 56 -9.07 -16.85 7.34
N ALA A 57 -9.45 -15.86 6.53
CA ALA A 57 -8.70 -15.40 5.37
C ALA A 57 -7.68 -14.31 5.75
N ALA A 58 -6.74 -14.66 6.64
CA ALA A 58 -5.64 -13.78 7.02
C ALA A 58 -4.50 -13.81 6.00
N ASP A 59 -3.95 -12.65 5.72
CA ASP A 59 -2.79 -12.42 4.85
C ASP A 59 -1.65 -11.73 5.59
N VAL A 60 -0.46 -11.72 4.97
CA VAL A 60 0.74 -11.06 5.52
C VAL A 60 0.43 -9.60 5.87
N GLY A 61 0.82 -9.19 7.08
CA GLY A 61 0.56 -7.87 7.65
C GLY A 61 -0.74 -7.75 8.44
N ASP A 62 -1.67 -8.70 8.31
CA ASP A 62 -2.88 -8.71 9.11
C ASP A 62 -2.58 -8.92 10.60
N THR A 63 -3.34 -8.23 11.45
CA THR A 63 -3.37 -8.54 12.88
C THR A 63 -4.48 -9.55 13.14
N VAL A 64 -4.09 -10.69 13.71
CA VAL A 64 -4.98 -11.80 14.00
C VAL A 64 -5.08 -12.03 15.50
N LYS A 65 -6.24 -12.57 15.93
CA LYS A 65 -6.38 -13.16 17.26
C LYS A 65 -5.90 -14.60 17.18
N VAL A 66 -5.03 -14.95 18.11
CA VAL A 66 -4.48 -16.30 18.23
C VAL A 66 -4.79 -16.84 19.61
N ASP A 67 -5.37 -18.03 19.65
CA ASP A 67 -5.55 -18.77 20.90
C ASP A 67 -4.33 -19.67 21.12
N ARG A 68 -3.81 -19.65 22.35
CA ARG A 68 -2.63 -20.43 22.76
C ARG A 68 -3.03 -21.43 23.84
N ALA A 69 -2.83 -22.72 23.55
CA ALA A 69 -3.03 -23.77 24.53
C ALA A 69 -1.80 -23.90 25.45
N PRO A 70 -1.97 -24.32 26.72
CA PRO A 70 -0.86 -24.58 27.65
C PRO A 70 0.19 -25.58 27.15
N GLY A 71 -0.17 -26.45 26.20
CA GLY A 71 0.73 -27.41 25.54
C GLY A 71 1.55 -26.84 24.38
N GLY A 72 1.52 -25.53 24.13
CA GLY A 72 2.28 -24.89 23.06
C GLY A 72 1.64 -24.99 21.68
N SER A 73 0.39 -25.45 21.58
CA SER A 73 -0.39 -25.40 20.34
C SER A 73 -1.00 -24.01 20.14
N TRP A 74 -1.00 -23.55 18.89
CA TRP A 74 -1.49 -22.23 18.50
C TRP A 74 -2.57 -22.40 17.44
N LEU A 75 -3.61 -21.57 17.51
CA LEU A 75 -4.69 -21.54 16.53
C LEU A 75 -5.04 -20.09 16.20
N VAL A 76 -4.97 -19.73 14.93
CA VAL A 76 -5.50 -18.46 14.45
C VAL A 76 -7.03 -18.55 14.36
N VAL A 77 -7.71 -17.72 15.15
CA VAL A 77 -9.18 -17.74 15.28
C VAL A 77 -9.83 -16.79 14.28
N GLY A 78 -9.21 -15.65 14.02
CA GLY A 78 -9.77 -14.66 13.11
C GLY A 78 -8.87 -13.43 12.92
N VAL A 79 -9.15 -12.69 11.86
CA VAL A 79 -8.53 -11.38 11.61
C VAL A 79 -9.22 -10.34 12.50
N VAL A 80 -8.43 -9.62 13.29
CA VAL A 80 -8.91 -8.57 14.21
C VAL A 80 -8.83 -7.20 13.53
N SER A 81 -7.77 -6.99 12.78
CA SER A 81 -7.67 -5.88 11.84
C SER A 81 -6.89 -6.34 10.64
N THR A 82 -7.38 -5.98 9.47
CA THR A 82 -6.56 -6.07 8.28
C THR A 82 -5.39 -5.10 8.47
N GLY A 83 -4.17 -5.54 8.17
CA GLY A 83 -3.07 -4.59 8.04
C GLY A 83 -3.38 -3.60 6.91
N PRO A 84 -2.51 -2.62 6.63
CA PRO A 84 -2.50 -2.02 5.31
C PRO A 84 -2.27 -3.16 4.30
N ARG A 85 -3.35 -3.74 3.78
CA ARG A 85 -3.29 -4.85 2.85
C ARG A 85 -2.87 -4.27 1.52
N GLY A 86 -1.61 -4.50 1.17
CA GLY A 86 -1.05 -4.04 -0.07
C GLY A 86 -1.41 -2.59 -0.36
N SER A 87 -1.05 -1.64 0.52
CA SER A 87 -1.13 -0.23 0.18
C SER A 87 0.25 0.39 0.07
N VAL A 88 0.43 1.27 -0.91
CA VAL A 88 1.63 2.10 -1.02
C VAL A 88 1.24 3.49 -1.53
N SER A 89 1.74 4.51 -0.84
CA SER A 89 1.69 5.89 -1.28
C SER A 89 3.07 6.33 -1.72
N LEU A 90 3.20 6.77 -2.96
CA LEU A 90 4.46 7.15 -3.58
C LEU A 90 4.40 8.58 -4.09
N ALA A 91 5.54 9.24 -4.08
CA ALA A 91 5.74 10.55 -4.68
C ALA A 91 6.95 10.55 -5.62
N ARG A 92 6.97 11.53 -6.53
CA ARG A 92 8.18 11.96 -7.22
C ARG A 92 8.75 13.17 -6.48
N ALA A 93 9.87 12.96 -5.78
CA ALA A 93 10.56 13.98 -4.99
C ALA A 93 11.68 14.70 -5.77
N ALA A 94 12.01 14.25 -6.98
CA ALA A 94 12.93 14.96 -7.87
C ALA A 94 12.19 15.71 -9.00
N THR A 95 12.65 16.93 -9.27
CA THR A 95 12.25 17.65 -10.49
C THR A 95 12.61 16.81 -11.71
N TRP A 96 11.70 16.73 -12.67
CA TRP A 96 11.90 15.91 -13.86
C TRP A 96 11.25 16.54 -15.10
N ASN A 97 11.79 16.20 -16.27
CA ASN A 97 11.37 16.78 -17.53
C ASN A 97 10.46 15.83 -18.30
N LEU A 98 9.30 16.33 -18.70
CA LEU A 98 8.44 15.68 -19.68
C LEU A 98 8.80 16.18 -21.08
N SER A 99 9.08 15.24 -21.98
CA SER A 99 9.20 15.53 -23.39
C SER A 99 7.84 15.92 -23.99
N ALA A 100 7.86 16.84 -24.95
CA ALA A 100 6.66 17.23 -25.68
C ALA A 100 6.05 16.02 -26.41
N SER A 101 4.73 15.91 -26.32
CA SER A 101 3.90 14.97 -27.09
C SER A 101 4.25 13.49 -26.93
N THR A 102 4.79 13.10 -25.76
CA THR A 102 5.11 11.71 -25.42
C THR A 102 4.50 11.35 -24.07
N TYR A 103 4.00 10.12 -23.94
CA TYR A 103 3.64 9.59 -22.63
C TYR A 103 4.89 9.10 -21.92
N THR A 104 5.15 9.62 -20.72
CA THR A 104 6.29 9.24 -19.90
C THR A 104 5.79 8.66 -18.58
N GLY A 105 6.27 7.47 -18.21
CA GLY A 105 6.03 6.87 -16.90
C GLY A 105 6.67 7.68 -15.79
N ILE A 106 5.94 7.88 -14.70
CA ILE A 106 6.46 8.54 -13.50
C ILE A 106 7.36 7.56 -12.77
N GLU A 107 8.64 7.87 -12.66
CA GLU A 107 9.59 7.10 -11.86
C GLU A 107 9.44 7.46 -10.37
N TRP A 108 8.98 6.54 -9.53
CA TRP A 108 8.75 6.84 -8.13
C TRP A 108 10.06 6.71 -7.34
N ASP A 109 10.43 7.77 -6.60
CA ASP A 109 11.69 7.84 -5.85
C ASP A 109 11.49 7.96 -4.33
N THR A 110 10.25 8.19 -3.90
CA THR A 110 9.90 8.44 -2.50
C THR A 110 8.69 7.63 -2.09
N VAL A 111 8.83 6.86 -1.01
CA VAL A 111 7.72 6.20 -0.33
C VAL A 111 7.22 7.14 0.76
N LEU A 112 5.98 7.60 0.64
CA LEU A 112 5.32 8.44 1.65
C LEU A 112 4.76 7.58 2.78
N ASP A 113 4.18 6.44 2.44
CA ASP A 113 3.64 5.43 3.36
C ASP A 113 3.48 4.09 2.62
N GLY A 114 3.40 2.96 3.34
CA GLY A 114 3.02 1.68 2.75
C GLY A 114 3.80 0.45 3.19
N VAL A 115 3.45 -0.68 2.58
CA VAL A 115 4.02 -2.00 2.89
C VAL A 115 5.33 -2.22 2.13
N ALA A 116 6.30 -2.84 2.82
CA ALA A 116 7.56 -3.27 2.21
C ALA A 116 7.29 -4.22 1.02
N GLY A 117 7.94 -3.96 -0.12
CA GLY A 117 7.82 -4.78 -1.34
C GLY A 117 6.86 -4.27 -2.41
N MET A 118 6.03 -3.27 -2.10
CA MET A 118 5.18 -2.60 -3.11
C MET A 118 5.84 -1.38 -3.77
N ALA A 119 6.90 -0.85 -3.17
CA ALA A 119 7.68 0.20 -3.81
C ALA A 119 8.37 -0.35 -5.07
N PRO A 120 8.40 0.41 -6.17
CA PRO A 120 9.17 0.05 -7.36
C PRO A 120 10.64 -0.21 -7.01
N SER A 121 11.24 -1.20 -7.65
CA SER A 121 12.66 -1.52 -7.50
C SER A 121 13.47 -0.99 -8.70
N GLY A 122 14.80 -0.84 -8.52
CA GLY A 122 15.68 -0.11 -9.45
C GLY A 122 15.68 -0.59 -10.92
N GLY A 123 15.15 -1.78 -11.22
CA GLY A 123 15.01 -2.25 -12.61
C GLY A 123 13.78 -1.69 -13.35
N SER A 124 12.80 -1.11 -12.65
CA SER A 124 11.57 -0.54 -13.24
C SER A 124 10.93 0.49 -12.29
N PRO A 125 11.58 1.65 -12.06
CA PRO A 125 11.15 2.61 -11.05
C PRO A 125 9.75 3.22 -11.30
N ALA A 126 9.22 3.12 -12.52
CA ALA A 126 7.87 3.60 -12.83
C ALA A 126 6.74 2.59 -12.55
N ARG A 127 7.07 1.30 -12.38
CA ARG A 127 6.10 0.22 -12.28
C ARG A 127 5.93 -0.23 -10.84
N ILE A 128 4.72 -0.10 -10.33
CA ILE A 128 4.34 -0.54 -8.99
C ILE A 128 3.90 -2.00 -9.12
N PRO A 129 4.61 -2.96 -8.49
CA PRO A 129 4.25 -4.37 -8.56
C PRO A 129 2.93 -4.63 -7.84
N LEU A 130 2.07 -5.41 -8.47
CA LEU A 130 0.77 -5.83 -7.93
C LEU A 130 0.62 -7.34 -8.10
N ASP A 131 0.03 -8.01 -7.12
CA ASP A 131 -0.42 -9.39 -7.28
C ASP A 131 -1.81 -9.45 -7.93
N ALA A 132 -2.30 -10.67 -8.18
CA ALA A 132 -3.65 -10.88 -8.71
C ALA A 132 -4.70 -10.39 -7.71
N GLY A 133 -5.77 -9.77 -8.21
CA GLY A 133 -6.90 -9.31 -7.40
C GLY A 133 -7.45 -7.96 -7.82
N SER A 134 -8.29 -7.42 -6.93
CA SER A 134 -8.92 -6.10 -7.09
C SER A 134 -8.09 -5.04 -6.38
N TRP A 135 -7.87 -3.94 -7.09
CA TRP A 135 -7.02 -2.84 -6.69
C TRP A 135 -7.72 -1.52 -6.95
N ARG A 136 -7.37 -0.51 -6.16
CA ARG A 136 -7.76 0.88 -6.36
C ARG A 136 -6.50 1.70 -6.51
N VAL A 137 -6.44 2.49 -7.57
CA VAL A 137 -5.32 3.43 -7.78
C VAL A 137 -5.87 4.83 -7.81
N SER A 138 -5.48 5.62 -6.82
CA SER A 138 -5.77 7.04 -6.72
C SER A 138 -4.53 7.84 -7.08
N PHE A 139 -4.67 8.87 -7.90
CA PHE A 139 -3.56 9.73 -8.28
C PHE A 139 -3.91 11.20 -8.10
N GLN A 140 -2.88 12.00 -7.85
CA GLN A 140 -2.93 13.45 -7.90
C GLN A 140 -1.76 13.95 -8.76
N GLN A 141 -2.07 14.82 -9.71
CA GLN A 141 -1.09 15.47 -10.58
C GLN A 141 -1.33 16.98 -10.59
N THR A 142 -0.36 17.74 -10.11
CA THR A 142 -0.27 19.19 -10.28
C THR A 142 0.49 19.51 -11.56
N TRP A 143 0.07 20.53 -12.29
CA TRP A 143 0.72 20.93 -13.54
C TRP A 143 1.33 22.33 -13.46
N PRO A 144 2.59 22.52 -13.89
CA PRO A 144 3.22 23.82 -13.97
C PRO A 144 2.61 24.65 -15.11
N SER A 145 2.92 25.94 -15.12
CA SER A 145 2.55 26.83 -16.22
C SER A 145 3.12 26.32 -17.54
N GLY A 146 2.35 26.41 -18.62
CA GLY A 146 2.76 25.98 -19.96
C GLY A 146 2.42 24.53 -20.30
N ALA A 147 1.95 23.72 -19.35
CA ALA A 147 1.38 22.41 -19.67
C ALA A 147 0.13 22.59 -20.55
N THR A 148 0.04 21.82 -21.64
CA THR A 148 -1.03 21.94 -22.64
C THR A 148 -1.50 20.57 -23.09
N ALA A 149 -2.81 20.43 -23.32
CA ALA A 149 -3.49 19.16 -23.59
C ALA A 149 -2.99 18.03 -22.67
N ALA A 150 -2.76 18.38 -21.40
CA ALA A 150 -2.07 17.55 -20.43
C ALA A 150 -2.97 16.40 -19.97
N ARG A 151 -2.39 15.21 -19.82
CA ARG A 151 -3.14 13.98 -19.55
C ARG A 151 -2.45 13.14 -18.50
N VAL A 152 -3.26 12.47 -17.69
CA VAL A 152 -2.83 11.36 -16.84
C VAL A 152 -3.50 10.10 -17.35
N LYS A 153 -2.72 9.04 -17.56
CA LYS A 153 -3.25 7.69 -17.79
C LYS A 153 -2.58 6.68 -16.87
N LEU A 154 -3.27 5.58 -16.63
CA LEU A 154 -2.73 4.43 -15.94
C LEU A 154 -2.61 3.28 -16.95
N VAL A 155 -1.53 2.52 -16.85
CA VAL A 155 -1.26 1.38 -17.71
C VAL A 155 -1.01 0.16 -16.84
N THR A 156 -1.59 -0.97 -17.25
CA THR A 156 -1.28 -2.31 -16.73
C THR A 156 -0.79 -3.18 -17.88
N PRO A 157 -0.26 -4.40 -17.64
CA PRO A 157 0.16 -5.30 -18.71
C PRO A 157 -0.90 -5.58 -19.79
N THR A 158 -2.18 -5.43 -19.45
CA THR A 158 -3.31 -5.84 -20.30
C THR A 158 -4.22 -4.68 -20.71
N ARG A 159 -4.11 -3.51 -20.09
CA ARG A 159 -5.09 -2.43 -20.28
C ARG A 159 -4.54 -1.04 -20.01
N GLU A 160 -5.10 -0.06 -20.71
CA GLU A 160 -4.92 1.35 -20.43
C GLU A 160 -6.20 1.98 -19.87
N TYR A 161 -6.03 2.93 -18.95
CA TYR A 161 -7.10 3.68 -18.30
C TYR A 161 -6.79 5.18 -18.40
N HIS A 162 -7.65 5.95 -19.05
CA HIS A 162 -7.50 7.40 -19.13
C HIS A 162 -8.06 8.05 -17.86
N GLY A 163 -7.20 8.71 -17.09
CA GLY A 163 -7.52 9.22 -15.77
C GLY A 163 -8.03 10.66 -15.79
N ALA A 164 -7.25 11.58 -16.35
CA ALA A 164 -7.58 13.00 -16.33
C ALA A 164 -7.06 13.74 -17.57
N TYR A 165 -7.71 14.86 -17.87
CA TYR A 165 -7.33 15.79 -18.93
C TYR A 165 -7.39 17.23 -18.44
N MET A 166 -6.45 18.04 -18.88
CA MET A 166 -6.41 19.48 -18.65
C MET A 166 -5.98 20.18 -19.94
N ALA A 167 -6.80 21.10 -20.43
CA ALA A 167 -6.56 21.77 -21.71
C ALA A 167 -5.30 22.67 -21.68
N SER A 168 -5.13 23.45 -20.61
CA SER A 168 -3.96 24.28 -20.37
C SER A 168 -3.76 24.53 -18.87
N SER A 169 -2.51 24.75 -18.45
CA SER A 169 -2.17 25.20 -17.11
C SER A 169 -1.49 26.56 -17.13
N THR A 170 -1.95 27.44 -16.24
CA THR A 170 -1.32 28.71 -15.86
C THR A 170 -0.41 28.55 -14.64
N GLY A 171 -0.30 27.34 -14.08
CA GLY A 171 0.53 27.00 -12.93
C GLY A 171 -0.29 26.61 -11.71
N GLY A 172 0.11 25.50 -11.07
CA GLY A 172 -0.46 25.03 -9.80
C GLY A 172 -1.83 24.34 -9.92
N GLN A 173 -2.34 24.11 -11.13
CA GLN A 173 -3.60 23.39 -11.32
C GLN A 173 -3.42 21.89 -11.12
N GLY A 174 -4.21 21.33 -10.22
CA GLY A 174 -4.24 19.90 -9.92
C GLY A 174 -5.36 19.18 -10.66
N VAL A 175 -5.07 17.96 -11.12
CA VAL A 175 -6.06 16.95 -11.49
C VAL A 175 -5.88 15.74 -10.58
N SER A 176 -6.97 15.05 -10.28
CA SER A 176 -6.94 13.81 -9.52
C SER A 176 -7.97 12.85 -10.06
N GLY A 177 -7.82 11.58 -9.71
CA GLY A 177 -8.76 10.55 -10.08
C GLY A 177 -8.48 9.25 -9.35
N THR A 178 -9.49 8.38 -9.34
CA THR A 178 -9.40 7.04 -8.76
C THR A 178 -9.90 6.03 -9.78
N VAL A 179 -9.11 5.01 -10.04
CA VAL A 179 -9.39 3.96 -11.02
C VAL A 179 -9.39 2.59 -10.31
N PRO A 180 -10.50 1.84 -10.35
CA PRO A 180 -10.49 0.44 -9.94
C PRO A 180 -9.80 -0.40 -11.03
N ILE A 181 -8.92 -1.30 -10.60
CA ILE A 181 -8.17 -2.21 -11.47
C ILE A 181 -8.42 -3.64 -10.99
N PHE A 182 -8.60 -4.56 -11.93
CA PHE A 182 -8.63 -5.99 -11.66
C PHE A 182 -7.53 -6.69 -12.44
N LEU A 183 -6.74 -7.52 -11.77
CA LEU A 183 -5.68 -8.32 -12.35
C LEU A 183 -5.94 -9.81 -12.14
N SER A 184 -5.99 -10.57 -13.22
CA SER A 184 -6.17 -12.04 -13.17
C SER A 184 -4.90 -12.80 -12.77
N SER A 185 -3.75 -12.14 -12.81
CA SER A 185 -2.43 -12.66 -12.41
C SER A 185 -1.61 -11.51 -11.85
N ALA A 186 -0.48 -11.81 -11.20
CA ALA A 186 0.48 -10.78 -10.81
C ALA A 186 0.93 -9.95 -12.02
N GLY A 187 1.25 -8.68 -11.78
CA GLY A 187 1.59 -7.70 -12.80
C GLY A 187 2.07 -6.40 -12.17
N TRP A 188 1.72 -5.29 -12.82
CA TRP A 188 2.10 -3.96 -12.37
C TRP A 188 1.07 -2.92 -12.78
N VAL A 189 1.13 -1.76 -12.14
CA VAL A 189 0.51 -0.53 -12.63
C VAL A 189 1.58 0.55 -12.80
N GLU A 190 1.43 1.35 -13.86
CA GLU A 190 2.29 2.48 -14.18
C GLU A 190 1.40 3.71 -14.41
N VAL A 191 1.74 4.84 -13.79
CA VAL A 191 1.10 6.12 -14.08
C VAL A 191 1.95 6.84 -15.12
N GLN A 192 1.32 7.28 -16.21
CA GLN A 192 1.98 8.00 -17.29
C GLN A 192 1.38 9.39 -17.46
N LEU A 193 2.26 10.34 -17.76
CA LEU A 193 1.91 11.73 -18.02
C LEU A 193 2.18 12.10 -19.47
N PHE A 194 1.37 13.00 -20.00
CA PHE A 194 1.56 13.57 -21.33
C PHE A 194 1.26 15.07 -21.29
N SER A 195 1.98 15.85 -22.09
CA SER A 195 1.69 17.24 -22.41
C SER A 195 2.15 17.50 -23.85
N THR A 196 1.43 18.32 -24.61
CA THR A 196 1.88 18.70 -25.97
C THR A 196 3.15 19.56 -25.92
N ALA A 197 3.35 20.32 -24.86
CA ALA A 197 4.56 21.08 -24.60
C ALA A 197 5.55 20.28 -23.73
N ALA A 198 6.85 20.47 -23.98
CA ALA A 198 7.89 20.00 -23.08
C ALA A 198 7.88 20.87 -21.82
N ILE A 199 7.87 20.24 -20.65
CA ILE A 199 7.73 20.94 -19.36
C ILE A 199 8.62 20.32 -18.30
N SER A 200 9.07 21.15 -17.37
CA SER A 200 9.73 20.69 -16.14
C SER A 200 8.70 20.60 -15.03
N LEU A 201 8.52 19.41 -14.47
CA LEU A 201 7.62 19.14 -13.35
C LEU A 201 8.39 19.31 -12.03
N PRO A 202 7.96 20.22 -11.15
CA PRO A 202 8.53 20.35 -9.81
C PRO A 202 8.35 19.10 -8.94
N VAL A 203 9.10 19.11 -7.85
CA VAL A 203 9.00 18.17 -6.73
C VAL A 203 7.56 18.11 -6.18
N ASP A 204 7.11 16.92 -5.78
CA ASP A 204 5.81 16.64 -5.16
C ASP A 204 4.57 16.95 -6.02
N TYR A 205 4.75 17.22 -7.31
CA TYR A 205 3.62 17.44 -8.23
C TYR A 205 2.88 16.15 -8.58
N SER A 206 3.50 14.99 -8.35
CA SER A 206 2.93 13.68 -8.66
C SER A 206 2.90 12.81 -7.42
N VAL A 207 1.69 12.38 -7.05
CA VAL A 207 1.45 11.43 -5.95
C VAL A 207 0.52 10.33 -6.43
N VAL A 208 0.79 9.10 -6.03
CA VAL A 208 -0.09 7.95 -6.25
C VAL A 208 -0.28 7.16 -4.96
N LEU A 209 -1.51 6.73 -4.72
CA LEU A 209 -1.88 5.77 -3.70
C LEU A 209 -2.46 4.55 -4.39
N VAL A 210 -1.84 3.39 -4.18
CA VAL A 210 -2.33 2.10 -4.64
C VAL A 210 -2.77 1.31 -3.43
N GLU A 211 -3.98 0.78 -3.46
CA GLU A 211 -4.59 0.05 -2.34
C GLU A 211 -5.27 -1.22 -2.84
N ARG A 212 -5.04 -2.34 -2.15
CA ARG A 212 -5.80 -3.56 -2.41
C ARG A 212 -7.24 -3.37 -1.92
N VAL A 213 -8.20 -3.69 -2.77
CA VAL A 213 -9.62 -3.65 -2.41
C VAL A 213 -10.01 -5.05 -1.96
N ASN A 214 -10.22 -5.21 -0.65
CA ASN A 214 -10.75 -6.46 -0.12
C ASN A 214 -12.16 -6.68 -0.67
N GLY A 215 -12.34 -7.80 -1.38
CA GLY A 215 -13.65 -8.38 -1.63
C GLY A 215 -14.18 -9.13 -0.42
#